data_AF-A0A106BVN4-F1
#
_entry.id   AF-A0A106BVN4-F1
#
_cell.length_a   1.000
_cell.length_b   1.000
_cell.length_c   1.000
_cell.angle_alpha   90.00
_cell.angle_beta   90.00
_cell.angle_gamma   90.00
#
_symmetry.space_group_name_H-M   'P 1'
#
loop_
_entity.id
_entity.type
_entity.pdbx_description
1 polymer ?
#
loop_
_entity_poly.entity_id
_entity_poly.type
_entity_poly.pdbx_seq_one_letter_code
_entity_poly.pdbx_strand_id
1 'polypeptide(L)'
;MDFGYVVHHNETIASAGFGPDSIMVSYNLRLYDDAAMTSQVGTWHGDFYLYFTETLNDEPCLGPNPIGTICDDAFTYALISQEYSGNPLYQPIITGFYNAPPPGGEFTDTFYSGEGLDHTPGYVRFSVPEPASIALMGLGLLGLGVARRRKKVKTA
;
A
#
# COMPACT_ATOMS: atom_id res chain seq x y z
N MET A 1 -0.14 -8.85 -1.34
CA MET A 1 0.81 -8.92 -2.48
C MET A 1 1.62 -7.65 -2.39
N ASP A 2 2.95 -7.74 -2.34
CA ASP A 2 3.85 -6.59 -2.28
C ASP A 2 4.25 -6.25 -3.72
N PHE A 3 3.95 -5.04 -4.17
CA PHE A 3 4.22 -4.58 -5.54
C PHE A 3 5.48 -3.71 -5.61
N GLY A 4 6.14 -3.48 -4.47
CA GLY A 4 7.38 -2.73 -4.39
C GLY A 4 7.40 -1.74 -3.23
N TYR A 5 8.58 -1.19 -3.01
CA TYR A 5 8.85 -0.20 -1.99
C TYR A 5 9.63 0.96 -2.62
N VAL A 6 9.43 2.15 -2.06
CA VAL A 6 10.24 3.32 -2.33
C VAL A 6 11.34 3.35 -1.28
N VAL A 7 12.59 3.51 -1.73
CA VAL A 7 13.74 3.73 -0.84
C VAL A 7 14.06 5.21 -0.87
N HIS A 8 14.02 5.84 0.29
CA HIS A 8 14.62 7.17 0.46
C HIS A 8 16.03 7.01 1.04
N HIS A 9 17.00 7.63 0.37
CA HIS A 9 18.34 7.83 0.88
C HIS A 9 18.37 9.23 1.47
N ASN A 10 18.16 9.33 2.78
CA ASN A 10 18.15 10.61 3.46
C ASN A 10 19.58 11.01 3.84
N GLU A 11 20.08 12.07 3.22
CA GLU A 11 21.42 12.60 3.43
C GLU A 11 21.32 13.99 4.06
N THR A 12 22.15 14.28 5.06
CA THR A 12 22.10 15.58 5.73
C THR A 12 22.44 16.73 4.77
N ILE A 13 21.45 17.54 4.42
CA ILE A 13 21.66 18.76 3.65
C ILE A 13 21.90 19.98 4.57
N ALA A 14 22.95 20.74 4.27
CA ALA A 14 23.52 21.71 5.20
C ALA A 14 22.92 23.13 5.15
N SER A 15 21.95 23.43 4.27
CA SER A 15 21.61 24.85 4.03
C SER A 15 20.14 25.26 3.81
N ALA A 16 19.19 24.33 3.64
CA ALA A 16 17.75 24.62 3.73
C ALA A 16 16.95 23.31 3.57
N GLY A 17 15.87 23.13 4.34
CA GLY A 17 14.83 22.18 3.95
C GLY A 17 14.19 22.60 2.62
N PHE A 18 13.71 21.64 1.83
CA PHE A 18 13.13 21.88 0.51
C PHE A 18 11.81 21.11 0.34
N GLY A 19 10.81 21.77 -0.23
CA GLY A 19 9.52 21.17 -0.56
C GLY A 19 8.30 21.95 -0.04
N PRO A 20 7.08 21.45 -0.28
CA PRO A 20 6.80 20.20 -0.97
C PRO A 20 7.13 20.29 -2.46
N ASP A 21 7.96 19.38 -2.95
CA ASP A 21 8.21 19.18 -4.38
C ASP A 21 7.70 17.79 -4.77
N SER A 22 7.54 17.54 -6.06
CA SER A 22 6.84 16.36 -6.56
C SER A 22 7.58 15.66 -7.68
N ILE A 23 7.55 14.34 -7.63
CA ILE A 23 7.97 13.47 -8.72
C ILE A 23 6.73 12.76 -9.24
N MET A 24 6.49 12.83 -10.55
CA MET A 24 5.45 12.04 -11.18
C MET A 24 5.98 10.62 -11.41
N VAL A 25 5.27 9.64 -10.87
CA VAL A 25 5.55 8.21 -11.06
C VAL A 25 4.47 7.63 -11.95
N SER A 26 4.89 7.15 -13.12
CA SER A 26 4.04 6.40 -14.05
C SER A 26 4.30 4.91 -13.89
N TYR A 27 3.23 4.11 -13.82
CA TYR A 27 3.34 2.66 -13.70
C TYR A 27 2.50 1.93 -14.76
N ASN A 28 2.94 0.72 -15.10
CA ASN A 28 2.21 -0.21 -15.98
C ASN A 28 2.30 -1.61 -15.40
N LEU A 29 1.14 -2.22 -15.16
CA LEU A 29 1.00 -3.52 -14.51
C LEU A 29 0.13 -4.44 -15.37
N ARG A 30 0.50 -5.72 -15.39
CA ARG A 30 -0.31 -6.80 -15.98
C ARG A 30 -0.74 -7.73 -14.86
N LEU A 31 -2.03 -8.06 -14.83
CA LEU A 31 -2.60 -8.96 -13.84
C LEU A 31 -2.84 -10.32 -14.48
N TYR A 32 -2.40 -11.37 -13.78
CA TYR A 32 -2.58 -12.76 -14.15
C TYR A 32 -3.33 -13.49 -13.02
N ASP A 33 -4.21 -14.42 -13.36
CA ASP A 33 -4.89 -15.27 -12.37
C ASP A 33 -4.12 -16.56 -12.05
N ASP A 34 -3.01 -16.78 -12.72
CA ASP A 34 -2.11 -17.90 -12.50
C ASP A 34 -0.66 -17.45 -12.21
N ALA A 35 0.03 -18.21 -11.38
CA ALA A 35 1.43 -17.93 -11.02
C ALA A 35 2.42 -18.11 -12.18
N ALA A 36 2.05 -18.84 -13.23
CA ALA A 36 2.88 -19.03 -14.41
C ALA A 36 2.75 -17.86 -15.43
N MET A 37 1.92 -16.85 -15.12
CA MET A 37 1.68 -15.67 -15.95
C MET A 37 1.20 -16.01 -17.36
N THR A 38 0.32 -17.02 -17.48
CA THR A 38 -0.17 -17.53 -18.76
C THR A 38 -1.57 -17.02 -19.13
N SER A 39 -2.37 -16.65 -18.13
CA SER A 39 -3.75 -16.22 -18.25
C SER A 39 -3.88 -14.79 -17.72
N GLN A 40 -3.75 -13.82 -18.63
CA GLN A 40 -3.86 -12.41 -18.29
C GLN A 40 -5.33 -12.03 -18.07
N VAL A 41 -5.65 -11.50 -16.90
CA VAL A 41 -7.00 -11.06 -16.51
C VAL A 41 -7.19 -9.54 -16.56
N GLY A 42 -6.10 -8.78 -16.68
CA GLY A 42 -6.18 -7.34 -16.88
C GLY A 42 -4.85 -6.66 -17.15
N THR A 43 -4.95 -5.41 -17.57
CA THR A 43 -3.87 -4.43 -17.66
C THR A 43 -4.28 -3.22 -16.86
N TRP A 44 -3.31 -2.59 -16.23
CA TRP A 44 -3.53 -1.44 -15.40
C TRP A 44 -2.38 -0.46 -15.56
N HIS A 45 -2.70 0.79 -15.87
CA HIS A 45 -1.72 1.86 -15.88
C HIS A 45 -2.25 3.07 -15.11
N GLY A 46 -1.34 3.95 -14.72
CA GLY A 46 -1.70 5.21 -14.13
C GLY A 46 -0.50 6.00 -13.69
N ASP A 47 -0.81 7.19 -13.18
CA ASP A 47 0.15 8.18 -12.73
C ASP A 47 -0.21 8.66 -11.33
N PHE A 48 0.81 8.90 -10.53
CA PHE A 48 0.65 9.56 -9.24
C PHE A 48 1.80 10.53 -8.97
N TYR A 49 1.55 11.53 -8.14
CA TYR A 49 2.61 12.33 -7.56
C TYR A 49 3.07 11.71 -6.26
N LEU A 50 4.38 11.53 -6.14
CA LEU A 50 5.06 11.39 -4.87
C LEU A 50 5.53 12.79 -4.47
N TYR A 51 4.88 13.38 -3.47
CA TYR A 51 5.35 14.61 -2.87
C TYR A 51 6.37 14.28 -1.79
N PHE A 52 7.46 15.02 -1.77
CA PHE A 52 8.46 14.92 -0.71
C PHE A 52 8.67 16.30 -0.08
N THR A 53 8.86 16.30 1.23
CA THR A 53 9.21 17.46 2.02
C THR A 53 10.45 17.10 2.81
N GLU A 54 11.55 17.68 2.39
CA GLU A 54 12.83 17.63 3.09
C GLU A 54 12.78 18.65 4.22
N THR A 55 12.93 18.17 5.45
CA THR A 55 12.92 19.05 6.62
C THR A 55 14.31 19.59 6.91
N LEU A 56 14.39 20.84 7.40
CA LEU A 56 15.68 21.38 7.81
C LEU A 56 16.13 20.65 9.08
N ASN A 57 17.34 20.10 9.03
CA ASN A 57 18.06 19.47 10.15
C ASN A 57 18.50 20.47 11.24
N ASP A 58 17.55 21.18 11.84
CA ASP A 58 17.80 22.16 12.91
C ASP A 58 16.85 21.94 14.09
N GLU A 59 17.41 22.03 15.30
CA GLU A 59 16.68 21.79 16.55
C GLU A 59 16.20 23.12 17.15
N PRO A 60 14.90 23.28 17.48
CA PRO A 60 13.84 22.26 17.41
C PRO A 60 13.24 22.06 16.00
N CYS A 61 12.91 20.82 15.65
CA CYS A 61 12.23 20.54 14.39
C CYS A 61 10.92 21.31 14.26
N LEU A 62 10.77 21.98 13.13
CA LEU A 62 9.54 22.71 12.79
C LEU A 62 8.42 21.78 12.31
N GLY A 63 8.74 20.53 11.93
CA GLY A 63 7.81 19.53 11.41
C GLY A 63 7.60 18.31 12.31
N PRO A 64 6.70 17.39 11.92
CA PRO A 64 6.56 16.11 12.61
C PRO A 64 7.87 15.32 12.56
N ASN A 65 8.29 14.78 13.71
CA ASN A 65 9.46 13.92 13.85
C ASN A 65 9.07 12.62 14.59
N PRO A 66 8.19 11.78 14.00
CA PRO A 66 7.67 10.59 14.66
C PRO A 66 8.70 9.46 14.86
N ILE A 67 9.76 9.41 14.05
CA ILE A 67 10.87 8.46 14.18
C ILE A 67 11.85 8.95 15.25
N GLY A 68 11.96 10.27 15.43
CA GLY A 68 12.79 10.87 16.48
C GLY A 68 14.26 10.97 16.09
N THR A 69 14.55 11.11 14.80
CA THR A 69 15.90 11.46 14.31
C THR A 69 16.13 12.97 14.41
N ILE A 70 17.13 13.55 13.72
CA ILE A 70 17.40 15.00 13.81
C ILE A 70 16.17 15.78 13.39
N CYS A 71 15.64 15.60 12.17
CA CYS A 71 14.28 15.97 11.76
C CYS A 71 13.81 15.06 10.63
N ASP A 72 12.67 14.38 10.76
CA ASP A 72 12.24 13.41 9.74
C ASP A 72 11.69 14.09 8.47
N ASP A 73 12.06 13.58 7.31
CA ASP A 73 11.44 13.96 6.04
C ASP A 73 10.11 13.25 5.85
N ALA A 74 9.24 13.86 5.06
CA ALA A 74 7.90 13.37 4.82
C ALA A 74 7.61 13.16 3.34
N PHE A 75 6.96 12.04 3.05
CA PHE A 75 6.46 11.69 1.72
C PHE A 75 4.95 11.53 1.76
N THR A 76 4.26 12.13 0.81
CA THR A 76 2.82 11.95 0.62
C THR A 76 2.51 11.61 -0.83
N TYR A 77 1.30 11.11 -1.05
CA TYR A 77 0.88 10.58 -2.34
C TYR A 77 -0.39 11.30 -2.83
N ALA A 78 -0.46 11.57 -4.14
CA ALA A 78 -1.71 11.93 -4.79
C ALA A 78 -1.89 11.17 -6.11
N LEU A 79 -3.01 10.44 -6.21
CA LEU A 79 -3.42 9.79 -7.44
C LEU A 79 -3.80 10.85 -8.49
N ILE A 80 -3.21 10.75 -9.69
CA ILE A 80 -3.56 11.61 -10.82
C ILE A 80 -4.53 10.86 -11.73
N SER A 81 -4.11 9.68 -12.17
CA SER A 81 -4.83 8.89 -13.16
C SER A 81 -4.73 7.41 -12.80
N GLN A 82 -5.80 6.68 -13.09
CA GLN A 82 -5.83 5.23 -13.01
C GLN A 82 -6.76 4.72 -14.11
N GLU A 83 -6.21 3.87 -14.98
CA GLU A 83 -6.95 3.23 -16.06
C GLU A 83 -6.80 1.72 -15.98
N TYR A 84 -7.91 1.04 -15.70
CA TYR A 84 -7.98 -0.41 -15.64
C TYR A 84 -8.71 -0.97 -16.86
N SER A 85 -8.11 -1.96 -17.51
CA SER A 85 -8.73 -2.71 -18.61
C SER A 85 -8.63 -4.20 -18.31
N GLY A 86 -9.76 -4.87 -18.06
CA GLY A 86 -9.77 -6.27 -17.71
C GLY A 86 -11.02 -6.68 -16.96
N ASN A 87 -10.91 -7.79 -16.23
CA ASN A 87 -11.99 -8.30 -15.41
C ASN A 87 -12.18 -7.44 -14.14
N PRO A 88 -13.34 -6.79 -13.94
CA PRO A 88 -13.56 -5.85 -12.83
C PRO A 88 -13.41 -6.49 -11.44
N LEU A 89 -13.49 -7.83 -11.33
CA LEU A 89 -13.22 -8.56 -10.08
C LEU A 89 -11.78 -8.36 -9.57
N TYR A 90 -10.84 -8.04 -10.46
CA TYR A 90 -9.43 -7.87 -10.13
C TYR A 90 -9.00 -6.40 -10.17
N GLN A 91 -9.93 -5.44 -10.24
CA GLN A 91 -9.59 -4.03 -10.29
C GLN A 91 -8.83 -3.62 -9.01
N PRO A 92 -7.55 -3.22 -9.12
CA PRO A 92 -6.76 -2.83 -7.96
C PRO A 92 -7.00 -1.38 -7.58
N ILE A 93 -6.80 -1.05 -6.30
CA ILE A 93 -6.90 0.31 -5.76
C ILE A 93 -5.53 0.70 -5.17
N ILE A 94 -4.97 1.83 -5.61
CA ILE A 94 -3.83 2.47 -4.94
C ILE A 94 -4.38 3.41 -3.89
N THR A 95 -3.91 3.28 -2.66
CA THR A 95 -4.44 4.08 -1.56
C THR A 95 -3.40 4.84 -0.75
N GLY A 96 -2.09 4.55 -0.84
CA GLY A 96 -1.06 5.25 -0.05
C GLY A 96 0.08 4.33 0.36
N PHE A 97 0.57 4.47 1.61
CA PHE A 97 1.72 3.71 2.10
C PHE A 97 1.38 2.77 3.27
N TYR A 98 2.21 1.75 3.47
CA TYR A 98 2.35 1.06 4.76
C TYR A 98 3.64 1.50 5.45
N ASN A 99 3.59 1.61 6.77
CA ASN A 99 4.75 1.92 7.61
C ASN A 99 5.64 0.71 7.93
N ALA A 100 5.29 -0.49 7.46
CA ALA A 100 6.06 -1.72 7.65
C ALA A 100 5.76 -2.73 6.51
N PRO A 101 6.62 -3.74 6.29
CA PRO A 101 6.42 -4.73 5.24
C PRO A 101 5.25 -5.69 5.53
N PRO A 102 4.55 -6.21 4.51
CA PRO A 102 3.50 -7.21 4.67
C PRO A 102 4.00 -8.51 5.35
N PRO A 103 3.18 -9.19 6.17
CA PRO A 103 1.77 -8.90 6.47
C PRO A 103 1.57 -7.84 7.58
N GLY A 104 2.65 -7.23 8.07
CA GLY A 104 2.61 -6.18 9.09
C GLY A 104 2.38 -4.79 8.50
N GLY A 105 2.21 -3.82 9.40
CA GLY A 105 2.10 -2.40 9.06
C GLY A 105 0.68 -1.84 9.09
N GLU A 106 0.59 -0.57 9.47
CA GLU A 106 -0.64 0.22 9.39
C GLU A 106 -0.62 1.06 8.12
N PHE A 107 -1.81 1.24 7.56
CA PHE A 107 -2.00 2.11 6.42
C PHE A 107 -1.82 3.57 6.86
N THR A 108 -1.00 4.32 6.13
CA THR A 108 -0.71 5.73 6.39
C THR A 108 -0.72 6.53 5.09
N ASP A 109 -1.20 7.76 5.17
CA ASP A 109 -1.16 8.72 4.07
C ASP A 109 0.23 9.33 3.90
N THR A 110 1.02 9.36 4.98
CA THR A 110 2.38 9.91 5.02
C THR A 110 3.37 8.84 5.43
N PHE A 111 4.44 8.73 4.66
CA PHE A 111 5.63 7.95 5.02
C PHE A 111 6.72 8.91 5.50
N TYR A 112 7.35 8.61 6.64
CA TYR A 112 8.44 9.42 7.19
C TYR A 112 9.77 8.72 7.00
N SER A 113 10.83 9.47 6.67
CA SER A 113 12.19 8.97 6.54
C SER A 113 13.08 9.65 7.57
N GLY A 114 13.69 8.84 8.44
CA GLY A 114 14.60 9.37 9.46
C GLY A 114 15.93 9.81 8.88
N GLU A 115 16.49 10.86 9.46
CA GLU A 115 17.80 11.44 9.14
C GLU A 115 18.94 10.53 9.54
N GLY A 116 19.91 10.39 8.63
CA GLY A 116 21.10 9.55 8.85
C GLY A 116 20.83 8.05 8.96
N LEU A 117 19.60 7.60 8.66
CA LEU A 117 19.31 6.19 8.47
C LEU A 117 19.73 5.78 7.06
N ASP A 118 20.44 4.66 6.93
CA ASP A 118 20.92 4.17 5.63
C ASP A 118 19.79 4.13 4.59
N HIS A 119 18.61 3.64 4.99
CA HIS A 119 17.42 3.56 4.15
C HIS A 119 16.16 3.48 5.00
N THR A 120 15.14 4.27 4.66
CA THR A 120 13.78 4.08 5.19
C THR A 120 12.85 3.65 4.05
N PRO A 121 12.24 2.45 4.09
CA PRO A 121 11.36 1.97 3.03
C PRO A 121 9.90 2.40 3.24
N GLY A 122 9.31 3.05 2.24
CA GLY A 122 7.86 3.29 2.14
C GLY A 122 7.20 2.26 1.22
N TYR A 123 6.23 1.50 1.73
CA TYR A 123 5.62 0.40 0.97
C TYR A 123 4.33 0.87 0.30
N VAL A 124 4.26 0.85 -1.03
CA VAL A 124 3.07 1.34 -1.74
C VAL A 124 1.94 0.30 -1.64
N ARG A 125 0.75 0.75 -1.26
CA ARG A 125 -0.42 -0.13 -1.11
C ARG A 125 -1.14 -0.33 -2.43
N PHE A 126 -1.30 -1.60 -2.76
CA PHE A 126 -2.15 -2.11 -3.82
C PHE A 126 -3.15 -3.10 -3.24
N SER A 127 -4.44 -2.78 -3.30
CA SER A 127 -5.50 -3.66 -2.79
C SER A 127 -6.34 -4.19 -3.93
N VAL A 128 -6.42 -5.51 -4.06
CA VAL A 128 -7.43 -6.17 -4.90
C VAL A 128 -8.56 -6.64 -3.97
N PRO A 129 -9.83 -6.28 -4.24
CA PRO A 129 -10.95 -6.76 -3.44
C PRO A 129 -10.93 -8.29 -3.34
N GLU A 130 -11.16 -8.83 -2.13
CA GLU A 130 -11.31 -10.27 -1.98
C GLU A 130 -12.53 -10.75 -2.78
N PRO A 131 -12.42 -11.87 -3.52
CA PRO A 131 -13.54 -12.36 -4.29
C PRO A 131 -14.64 -12.82 -3.33
N ALA A 132 -15.89 -12.41 -3.62
CA ALA A 132 -17.09 -12.78 -2.85
C ALA A 132 -17.28 -14.30 -2.68
N SER A 133 -16.57 -15.11 -3.47
CA SER A 133 -16.52 -16.57 -3.35
C SER A 133 -15.99 -17.06 -2.01
N ILE A 134 -15.03 -16.36 -1.37
CA ILE A 134 -14.53 -16.74 -0.04
C ILE A 134 -15.63 -16.54 1.02
N ALA A 135 -16.30 -15.40 0.96
CA ALA A 135 -17.44 -15.11 1.84
C ALA A 135 -18.58 -16.11 1.61
N LEU A 136 -18.91 -16.42 0.36
CA LEU A 136 -19.92 -17.43 0.00
C LEU A 136 -19.54 -18.84 0.44
N MET A 137 -18.26 -19.22 0.31
CA MET A 137 -17.76 -20.50 0.80
C MET A 137 -17.88 -20.58 2.34
N GLY A 138 -17.49 -19.53 3.05
CA GLY A 138 -17.64 -19.42 4.50
C GLY A 138 -19.10 -19.52 4.95
N LEU A 139 -20.00 -18.76 4.31
CA LEU A 139 -21.45 -18.82 4.58
C LEU A 139 -22.05 -20.18 4.24
N GLY A 140 -21.62 -20.78 3.13
CA GLY A 140 -22.04 -22.12 2.71
C GLY A 140 -21.66 -23.19 3.74
N LEU A 141 -20.42 -23.16 4.23
CA LEU A 141 -19.93 -24.07 5.27
C LEU A 141 -20.65 -23.85 6.61
N LEU A 142 -20.90 -22.61 7.01
CA LEU A 142 -21.69 -22.29 8.20
C LEU A 142 -23.12 -22.83 8.09
N GLY A 143 -23.78 -22.60 6.94
CA GLY A 143 -25.11 -23.13 6.66
C GLY A 143 -25.17 -24.66 6.72
N LEU A 144 -24.16 -25.33 6.15
CA LEU A 144 -24.03 -26.79 6.18
C LEU A 144 -23.83 -27.32 7.62
N GLY A 145 -23.02 -26.62 8.42
CA GLY A 145 -22.78 -26.94 9.83
C GLY A 145 -24.05 -26.85 10.68
N VAL A 146 -24.84 -25.78 10.50
CA VAL A 146 -26.14 -25.60 11.17
C VAL A 146 -27.14 -26.67 10.73
N ALA A 147 -27.23 -26.96 9.43
CA ALA A 147 -28.12 -27.98 8.89
C ALA A 147 -27.79 -29.39 9.43
N ARG A 148 -26.50 -29.73 9.54
CA ARG A 148 -26.03 -31.01 10.09
C ARG A 148 -26.38 -31.15 11.58
N ARG A 149 -26.26 -30.08 12.37
CA ARG A 149 -26.68 -30.08 13.80
C ARG A 149 -28.19 -30.28 13.95
N ARG A 150 -29.01 -29.63 13.11
CA ARG A 150 -30.48 -29.80 13.15
C ARG A 150 -30.93 -31.23 12.80
N LYS A 151 -30.20 -31.93 11.92
CA LYS A 151 -30.49 -33.33 11.60
C LYS A 151 -30.20 -34.28 12.77
N LYS A 152 -29.16 -34.01 13.58
CA LYS A 152 -28.86 -34.84 14.77
C LYS A 152 -29.89 -34.71 15.89
N VAL A 153 -30.56 -33.56 16.02
CA VAL A 153 -31.56 -33.31 17.09
C VAL A 153 -32.92 -33.97 16.80
N LYS A 154 -33.24 -34.30 15.54
CA LYS A 154 -34.52 -34.94 15.16
C LYS A 154 -34.52 -36.48 15.25
N THR A 155 -33.47 -37.11 15.79
CA THR A 155 -33.36 -38.59 15.87
C THR A 155 -33.11 -39.08 17.31
N ALA A 156 -33.53 -38.32 18.30
CA ALA A 156 -33.60 -38.73 19.70
C ALA A 156 -35.07 -38.70 20.18
#